data_AF-A0A081IBD1-F1
#
_entry.id   AF-A0A081IBD1-F1
#
_cell.length_a   1.000
_cell.length_b   1.000
_cell.length_c   1.000
_cell.angle_alpha   90.00
_cell.angle_beta   90.00
_cell.angle_gamma   90.00
#
_symmetry.space_group_name_H-M   'P 1'
#
loop_
_entity.id
_entity.type
_entity.pdbx_description
1 polymer ?
#
loop_
_entity_poly.entity_id
_entity_poly.type
_entity_poly.pdbx_seq_one_letter_code
_entity_poly.pdbx_strand_id
1 'polypeptide(L)'
;MHIILFLFCFMFEYVHSRQAFINVHKNNIINKKLSSNSSYNKNALYQNSPKAPISQAVTKKQIIEEVSMETKESKKTVEKIMNGIFDNIYKHLENNEKIYIHKFGMYYNIFRKKRYIKNMRTKEDIEIESSHVPHFKFSKIFKDMIKTNIKAKKGEGYEEGTDFDEDDLDMDNINESFKENVNEKLVY
;
A
#
# COMPACT_ATOMS: atom_id res chain seq x y z
N MET A 1 72.90 -19.03 20.73
CA MET A 1 72.01 -17.86 20.97
C MET A 1 71.34 -17.29 19.71
N HIS A 2 71.72 -17.67 18.48
CA HIS A 2 71.07 -17.19 17.25
C HIS A 2 69.87 -18.04 16.74
N ILE A 3 69.81 -19.33 17.08
CA ILE A 3 68.72 -20.24 16.64
C ILE A 3 67.37 -19.92 17.31
N ILE A 4 67.38 -19.48 18.58
CA ILE A 4 66.15 -19.11 19.32
C ILE A 4 65.52 -17.83 18.75
N LEU A 5 66.34 -16.90 18.24
CA LEU A 5 65.87 -15.64 17.66
C LEU A 5 65.23 -15.86 16.27
N PHE A 6 65.72 -16.84 15.51
CA PHE A 6 65.13 -17.24 14.23
C PHE A 6 63.77 -17.94 14.38
N LEU A 7 63.60 -18.78 15.40
CA LEU A 7 62.32 -19.43 15.72
C LEU A 7 61.25 -18.41 16.14
N PHE A 8 61.64 -17.36 16.85
CA PHE A 8 60.71 -16.30 17.26
C PHE A 8 60.25 -15.43 16.08
N CYS A 9 61.14 -15.11 15.13
CA CYS A 9 60.78 -14.40 13.90
C CYS A 9 59.85 -15.23 12.99
N PHE A 10 60.09 -16.54 12.86
CA PHE A 10 59.27 -17.40 12.00
C PHE A 10 57.83 -17.57 12.54
N MET A 11 57.67 -17.57 13.87
CA MET A 11 56.35 -17.61 14.50
C MET A 11 55.58 -16.29 14.36
N PHE A 12 56.28 -15.14 14.31
CA PHE A 12 55.63 -13.83 14.16
C PHE A 12 55.06 -13.61 12.75
N GLU A 13 55.80 -13.99 11.70
CA GLU A 13 55.29 -13.97 10.31
C GLU A 13 54.11 -14.93 10.09
N TYR A 14 54.11 -16.08 10.78
CA TYR A 14 53.03 -17.06 10.68
C TYR A 14 51.73 -16.57 11.34
N VAL A 15 51.81 -15.91 12.50
CA VAL A 15 50.65 -15.33 13.20
C VAL A 15 50.03 -14.19 12.38
N HIS A 16 50.85 -13.32 11.77
CA HIS A 16 50.36 -12.22 10.93
C HIS A 16 49.63 -12.73 9.66
N SER A 17 50.18 -13.75 9.01
CA SER A 17 49.56 -14.39 7.84
C SER A 17 48.22 -15.07 8.20
N ARG A 18 48.15 -15.73 9.36
CA ARG A 18 46.89 -16.34 9.84
C ARG A 18 45.82 -15.30 10.20
N GLN A 19 46.19 -14.19 10.83
CA GLN A 19 45.24 -13.09 11.12
C GLN A 19 44.66 -12.50 9.82
N ALA A 20 45.49 -12.34 8.78
CA ALA A 20 45.05 -11.83 7.48
C ALA A 20 44.07 -12.79 6.78
N PHE A 21 44.35 -14.10 6.78
CA PHE A 21 43.46 -15.10 6.19
C PHE A 21 42.10 -15.20 6.91
N ILE A 22 42.10 -15.14 8.24
CA ILE A 22 40.88 -15.14 9.06
C ILE A 22 40.02 -13.91 8.77
N ASN A 23 40.63 -12.73 8.59
CA ASN A 23 39.90 -11.50 8.28
C ASN A 23 39.33 -11.49 6.87
N VAL A 24 40.07 -11.99 5.88
CA VAL A 24 39.56 -12.16 4.49
C VAL A 24 38.39 -13.14 4.46
N HIS A 25 38.46 -14.23 5.23
CA HIS A 25 37.39 -15.23 5.23
C HIS A 25 36.16 -14.77 6.02
N LYS A 26 36.33 -14.08 7.16
CA LYS A 26 35.22 -13.44 7.90
C LYS A 26 34.48 -12.43 7.04
N ASN A 27 35.19 -11.59 6.28
CA ASN A 27 34.57 -10.61 5.39
C ASN A 27 33.80 -11.28 4.24
N ASN A 28 34.31 -12.38 3.67
CA ASN A 28 33.59 -13.13 2.63
C ASN A 28 32.33 -13.83 3.16
N ILE A 29 32.38 -14.38 4.38
CA ILE A 29 31.22 -15.00 5.05
C ILE A 29 30.16 -13.94 5.41
N ILE A 30 30.58 -12.77 5.88
CA ILE A 30 29.69 -11.63 6.18
C ILE A 30 29.04 -11.10 4.89
N ASN A 31 29.82 -10.93 3.82
CA ASN A 31 29.31 -10.49 2.51
C ASN A 31 28.34 -11.51 1.88
N LYS A 32 28.58 -12.81 2.06
CA LYS A 32 27.64 -13.87 1.61
C LYS A 32 26.33 -13.85 2.42
N LYS A 33 26.38 -13.56 3.72
CA LYS A 33 25.18 -13.37 4.57
C LYS A 33 24.39 -12.10 4.23
N LEU A 34 25.05 -11.02 3.81
CA LEU A 34 24.37 -9.84 3.26
C LEU A 34 23.71 -10.13 1.90
N SER A 35 24.31 -10.98 1.07
CA SER A 35 23.74 -11.38 -0.22
C SER A 35 22.46 -12.23 -0.12
N SER A 36 22.22 -12.91 1.01
CA SER A 36 20.99 -13.69 1.23
C SER A 36 19.80 -12.88 1.78
N ASN A 37 19.98 -11.60 2.09
CA ASN A 37 18.86 -10.70 2.40
C ASN A 37 18.31 -10.14 1.10
N SER A 38 17.62 -10.99 0.34
CA SER A 38 16.72 -10.57 -0.73
C SER A 38 15.52 -9.85 -0.10
N SER A 39 15.75 -8.62 0.38
CA SER A 39 14.69 -7.66 0.64
C SER A 39 13.89 -7.52 -0.64
N TYR A 40 12.66 -8.04 -0.66
CA TYR A 40 11.76 -7.92 -1.80
C TYR A 40 11.68 -6.44 -2.16
N ASN A 41 12.38 -6.06 -3.24
CA ASN A 41 12.31 -4.72 -3.77
C ASN A 41 10.92 -4.61 -4.41
N LYS A 42 9.96 -4.08 -3.64
CA LYS A 42 8.58 -3.84 -4.05
C LYS A 42 8.50 -3.05 -5.36
N ASN A 43 9.55 -2.28 -5.67
CA ASN A 43 9.64 -1.47 -6.88
C ASN A 43 10.10 -2.27 -8.10
N ALA A 44 10.80 -3.41 -7.95
CA ALA A 44 11.32 -4.20 -9.08
C ALA A 44 10.24 -4.86 -9.93
N LEU A 45 9.06 -5.14 -9.35
CA LEU A 45 7.89 -5.66 -10.09
C LEU A 45 7.17 -4.60 -10.94
N TYR A 46 7.53 -3.32 -10.78
CA TYR A 46 6.89 -2.19 -11.45
C TYR A 46 7.84 -1.38 -12.35
N GLN A 47 9.12 -1.74 -12.48
CA GLN A 47 10.07 -0.98 -13.31
C GLN A 47 10.06 -1.33 -14.80
N ASN A 48 9.61 -2.52 -15.20
CA ASN A 48 9.78 -3.00 -16.57
C ASN A 48 8.49 -3.48 -17.26
N SER A 49 7.31 -3.06 -16.78
CA SER A 49 6.17 -3.03 -17.69
C SER A 49 6.38 -1.87 -18.66
N PRO A 50 6.14 -2.02 -19.97
CA PRO A 50 6.07 -0.85 -20.83
C PRO A 50 4.98 0.03 -20.23
N LYS A 51 5.36 1.15 -19.60
CA LYS A 51 4.39 2.19 -19.23
C LYS A 51 3.70 2.51 -20.54
N ALA A 52 2.43 2.09 -20.66
CA ALA A 52 1.57 2.61 -21.71
C ALA A 52 1.76 4.12 -21.71
N PRO A 53 1.89 4.78 -22.89
CA PRO A 53 2.05 6.22 -22.92
C PRO A 53 0.96 6.81 -22.03
N ILE A 54 1.36 7.62 -21.04
CA ILE A 54 0.46 8.32 -20.12
C ILE A 54 -0.28 9.35 -20.97
N SER A 55 -1.17 8.91 -21.84
CA SER A 55 -1.79 9.78 -22.85
C SER A 55 -3.00 10.50 -22.28
N GLN A 56 -3.53 10.11 -21.11
CA GLN A 56 -4.59 10.87 -20.45
C GLN A 56 -4.85 10.45 -18.97
N ALA A 57 -3.86 10.55 -18.08
CA ALA A 57 -4.11 10.34 -16.65
C ALA A 57 -4.33 11.68 -15.94
N VAL A 58 -5.51 11.88 -15.34
CA VAL A 58 -5.80 13.08 -14.53
C VAL A 58 -5.13 12.93 -13.16
N THR A 59 -4.36 13.95 -12.76
CA THR A 59 -3.63 13.98 -11.50
C THR A 59 -4.39 14.75 -10.43
N LYS A 60 -4.08 14.48 -9.14
CA LYS A 60 -4.63 15.24 -8.01
C LYS A 60 -4.50 16.76 -8.17
N LYS A 61 -3.38 17.24 -8.71
CA LYS A 61 -3.16 18.67 -8.94
C LYS A 61 -4.13 19.26 -9.95
N GLN A 62 -4.46 18.51 -11.01
CA GLN A 62 -5.44 18.95 -12.01
C GLN A 62 -6.85 19.01 -11.42
N ILE A 63 -7.23 18.01 -10.61
CA ILE A 63 -8.53 18.04 -9.90
C ILE A 63 -8.60 19.24 -8.94
N ILE A 64 -7.52 19.52 -8.19
CA ILE A 64 -7.46 20.70 -7.31
C ILE A 64 -7.62 21.99 -8.11
N GLU A 65 -7.01 22.08 -9.28
CA GLU A 65 -7.14 23.23 -10.18
C GLU A 65 -8.59 23.40 -10.64
N GLU A 66 -9.21 22.33 -11.17
CA GLU A 66 -10.60 22.32 -11.65
C GLU A 66 -11.57 22.76 -10.55
N VAL A 67 -11.47 22.14 -9.36
CA VAL A 67 -12.31 22.48 -8.21
C VAL A 67 -12.07 23.92 -7.74
N SER A 68 -10.82 24.39 -7.75
CA SER A 68 -10.48 25.78 -7.40
C SER A 68 -11.13 26.77 -8.38
N MET A 69 -11.19 26.45 -9.69
CA MET A 69 -11.87 27.27 -10.69
C MET A 69 -13.39 27.28 -10.49
N GLU A 70 -14.00 26.13 -10.21
CA GLU A 70 -15.45 25.99 -10.02
C GLU A 70 -15.94 26.68 -8.73
N THR A 71 -15.22 26.48 -7.64
CA THR A 71 -15.58 27.01 -6.30
C THR A 71 -15.09 28.42 -6.06
N LYS A 72 -14.16 28.92 -6.90
CA LYS A 72 -13.43 30.19 -6.71
C LYS A 72 -12.62 30.26 -5.40
N GLU A 73 -12.35 29.11 -4.80
CA GLU A 73 -11.53 29.00 -3.61
C GLU A 73 -10.05 28.93 -3.95
N SER A 74 -9.18 29.26 -2.99
CA SER A 74 -7.74 29.16 -3.21
C SER A 74 -7.29 27.71 -3.37
N LYS A 75 -6.37 27.44 -4.30
CA LYS A 75 -5.80 26.10 -4.53
C LYS A 75 -5.25 25.46 -3.25
N LYS A 76 -4.64 26.28 -2.38
CA LYS A 76 -4.11 25.86 -1.08
C LYS A 76 -5.22 25.42 -0.13
N THR A 77 -6.36 26.11 -0.14
CA THR A 77 -7.54 25.73 0.65
C THR A 77 -8.12 24.42 0.14
N VAL A 78 -8.32 24.29 -1.17
CA VAL A 78 -8.85 23.08 -1.80
C VAL A 78 -7.94 21.87 -1.55
N GLU A 79 -6.62 22.05 -1.64
CA GLU A 79 -5.66 20.99 -1.32
C GLU A 79 -5.77 20.51 0.13
N LYS A 80 -5.91 21.44 1.09
CA LYS A 80 -6.11 21.10 2.50
C LYS A 80 -7.41 20.33 2.71
N ILE A 81 -8.50 20.76 2.09
CA ILE A 81 -9.81 20.07 2.18
C ILE A 81 -9.68 18.65 1.63
N MET A 82 -9.08 18.49 0.44
CA MET A 82 -8.90 17.18 -0.20
C MET A 82 -8.06 16.24 0.68
N ASN A 83 -6.98 16.74 1.28
CA ASN A 83 -6.18 15.97 2.23
C ASN A 83 -7.00 15.55 3.45
N GLY A 84 -7.74 16.48 4.06
CA GLY A 84 -8.59 16.20 5.21
C GLY A 84 -9.67 15.15 4.93
N ILE A 85 -10.23 15.11 3.72
CA ILE A 85 -11.17 14.04 3.32
C ILE A 85 -10.47 12.67 3.35
N PHE A 86 -9.30 12.56 2.73
CA PHE A 86 -8.56 11.29 2.70
C PHE A 86 -8.10 10.85 4.08
N ASP A 87 -7.62 11.78 4.90
CA ASP A 87 -7.18 11.51 6.27
C ASP A 87 -8.33 10.96 7.12
N ASN A 88 -9.54 11.52 6.99
CA ASN A 88 -10.72 10.98 7.66
C ASN A 88 -11.09 9.59 7.14
N ILE A 89 -11.02 9.36 5.83
CA ILE A 89 -11.26 8.02 5.27
C ILE A 89 -10.29 7.00 5.85
N TYR A 90 -8.99 7.32 5.94
CA TYR A 90 -8.01 6.43 6.54
C TYR A 90 -8.31 6.14 8.01
N LYS A 91 -8.61 7.18 8.79
CA LYS A 91 -8.92 7.05 10.21
C LYS A 91 -10.12 6.14 10.49
N HIS A 92 -11.21 6.31 9.73
CA HIS A 92 -12.41 5.48 9.91
C HIS A 92 -12.16 4.03 9.45
N LEU A 93 -11.40 3.83 8.37
CA LEU A 93 -11.03 2.47 7.93
C LEU A 93 -10.08 1.76 8.90
N GLU A 94 -9.20 2.49 9.59
CA GLU A 94 -8.34 1.93 10.64
C GLU A 94 -9.17 1.35 11.79
N ASN A 95 -10.27 2.04 12.15
CA ASN A 95 -11.25 1.57 13.14
C ASN A 95 -12.19 0.48 12.62
N ASN A 96 -12.00 0.01 11.38
CA ASN A 96 -12.86 -0.97 10.72
C ASN A 96 -14.33 -0.49 10.56
N GLU A 97 -14.53 0.83 10.51
CA GLU A 97 -15.83 1.46 10.28
C GLU A 97 -16.15 1.52 8.79
N LYS A 98 -17.45 1.54 8.46
CA LYS A 98 -17.93 1.69 7.09
C LYS A 98 -18.27 3.15 6.83
N ILE A 99 -17.78 3.68 5.71
CA ILE A 99 -18.01 5.07 5.32
C ILE A 99 -18.92 5.05 4.10
N TYR A 100 -20.06 5.71 4.20
CA TYR A 100 -20.99 5.89 3.09
C TYR A 100 -20.93 7.33 2.58
N ILE A 101 -20.69 7.50 1.28
CA ILE A 101 -20.73 8.79 0.61
C ILE A 101 -21.87 8.73 -0.41
N HIS A 102 -22.97 9.43 -0.10
CA HIS A 102 -24.18 9.45 -0.90
C HIS A 102 -23.87 9.77 -2.37
N LYS A 103 -24.52 9.05 -3.29
CA LYS A 103 -24.32 9.12 -4.76
C LYS A 103 -22.92 8.77 -5.26
N PHE A 104 -21.94 8.52 -4.40
CA PHE A 104 -20.59 8.17 -4.79
C PHE A 104 -20.28 6.68 -4.55
N GLY A 105 -20.44 6.22 -3.31
CA GLY A 105 -20.18 4.83 -2.94
C GLY A 105 -19.82 4.66 -1.48
N MET A 106 -19.32 3.47 -1.14
CA MET A 106 -18.94 3.12 0.23
C MET A 106 -17.48 2.62 0.31
N TYR A 107 -16.80 3.00 1.39
CA TYR A 107 -15.53 2.43 1.81
C TYR A 107 -15.75 1.48 2.97
N TYR A 108 -15.16 0.30 2.91
CA TYR A 108 -15.24 -0.70 3.98
C TYR A 108 -14.06 -1.66 3.90
N ASN A 109 -13.72 -2.29 5.01
CA ASN A 109 -12.73 -3.36 5.02
C ASN A 109 -13.37 -4.73 4.75
N ILE A 110 -12.67 -5.56 3.99
CA ILE A 110 -13.00 -6.98 3.81
C ILE A 110 -11.98 -7.80 4.59
N PHE A 111 -12.47 -8.71 5.44
CA PHE A 111 -11.62 -9.69 6.09
C PHE A 111 -11.16 -10.76 5.09
N ARG A 112 -9.84 -10.92 4.96
CA ARG A 112 -9.20 -11.96 4.17
C ARG A 112 -8.65 -13.01 5.11
N LYS A 113 -9.09 -14.26 4.94
CA LYS A 113 -8.59 -15.41 5.71
C LYS A 113 -7.15 -15.74 5.32
N LYS A 114 -6.42 -16.32 6.27
CA LYS A 114 -5.08 -16.89 6.06
C LYS A 114 -5.11 -17.88 4.89
N ARG A 115 -4.13 -17.79 4.00
CA ARG A 115 -4.01 -18.68 2.82
C ARG A 115 -2.56 -18.89 2.43
N TYR A 116 -2.29 -20.02 1.77
CA TYR A 116 -0.99 -20.33 1.21
C TYR A 116 -0.99 -20.01 -0.29
N ILE A 117 0.04 -19.31 -0.75
CA ILE A 117 0.28 -19.08 -2.17
C ILE A 117 1.64 -19.67 -2.56
N LYS A 118 1.75 -20.16 -3.78
CA LYS A 118 3.02 -20.65 -4.30
C LYS A 118 3.79 -19.53 -4.99
N ASN A 119 5.05 -19.34 -4.63
CA ASN A 119 5.92 -18.42 -5.35
C ASN A 119 6.16 -18.96 -6.77
N MET A 120 5.70 -18.26 -7.80
CA MET A 120 5.86 -18.72 -9.19
C MET A 120 7.33 -18.83 -9.63
N ARG A 121 8.25 -18.12 -8.97
CA ARG A 121 9.68 -18.13 -9.29
C ARG A 121 10.44 -19.22 -8.54
N THR A 122 10.21 -19.37 -7.23
CA THR A 122 10.97 -20.32 -6.39
C THR A 122 10.26 -21.66 -6.15
N LYS A 123 8.96 -21.75 -6.49
CA LYS A 123 8.07 -22.89 -6.22
C LYS A 123 7.92 -23.23 -4.73
N GLU A 124 8.34 -22.35 -3.83
CA GLU A 124 8.14 -22.48 -2.40
C GLU A 124 6.75 -21.96 -2.01
N ASP A 125 6.21 -22.52 -0.93
CA ASP A 125 4.93 -22.08 -0.37
C ASP A 125 5.15 -20.88 0.56
N ILE A 126 4.41 -19.80 0.30
CA ILE A 126 4.39 -18.58 1.09
C ILE A 126 3.06 -18.51 1.81
N GLU A 127 3.13 -18.43 3.13
CA GLU A 127 1.98 -18.20 3.98
C GLU A 127 1.65 -16.70 4.02
N ILE A 128 0.37 -16.38 3.81
CA ILE A 128 -0.18 -15.02 3.99
C ILE A 128 -1.13 -15.05 5.18
N GLU A 129 -0.84 -14.25 6.19
CA GLU A 129 -1.65 -14.08 7.39
C GLU A 129 -3.04 -13.48 7.07
N SER A 130 -3.98 -13.69 7.98
CA SER A 130 -5.30 -13.05 7.88
C SER A 130 -5.18 -11.55 8.08
N SER A 131 -5.84 -10.77 7.23
CA SER A 131 -5.79 -9.31 7.29
C SER A 131 -7.08 -8.65 6.83
N HIS A 132 -7.32 -7.43 7.28
CA HIS A 132 -8.36 -6.56 6.75
C HIS A 132 -7.80 -5.77 5.57
N VAL A 133 -8.54 -5.76 4.46
CA VAL A 133 -8.14 -5.05 3.24
C VAL A 133 -9.21 -4.02 2.91
N PRO A 134 -8.84 -2.74 2.70
CA PRO A 134 -9.80 -1.72 2.32
C PRO A 134 -10.36 -2.01 0.93
N HIS A 135 -11.67 -1.81 0.79
CA HIS A 135 -12.41 -2.00 -0.43
C HIS A 135 -13.33 -0.81 -0.65
N PHE A 136 -13.52 -0.44 -1.93
CA PHE A 136 -14.44 0.61 -2.33
C PHE A 136 -15.49 0.04 -3.27
N LYS A 137 -16.77 0.24 -2.96
CA LYS A 137 -17.90 -0.16 -3.81
C LYS A 137 -18.61 1.10 -4.29
N PHE A 138 -18.62 1.33 -5.60
CA PHE A 138 -19.36 2.42 -6.23
C PHE A 138 -20.87 2.27 -6.04
N SER A 139 -21.57 3.40 -5.86
CA SER A 139 -23.03 3.44 -5.84
C SER A 139 -23.62 3.05 -7.20
N LYS A 140 -24.90 2.66 -7.21
CA LYS A 140 -25.65 2.38 -8.45
C LYS A 140 -25.71 3.62 -9.34
N ILE A 141 -26.05 4.77 -8.73
CA ILE A 141 -26.12 6.07 -9.41
C ILE A 141 -24.80 6.43 -10.11
N PHE A 142 -23.67 6.20 -9.45
CA PHE A 142 -22.35 6.49 -10.03
C PHE A 142 -22.04 5.59 -11.22
N LYS A 143 -22.32 4.28 -11.10
CA LYS A 143 -22.12 3.31 -12.20
C LYS A 143 -22.99 3.65 -13.40
N ASP A 144 -24.25 4.02 -13.18
CA ASP A 144 -25.19 4.37 -14.25
C ASP A 144 -24.75 5.64 -14.99
N MET A 145 -24.31 6.67 -14.26
CA MET A 145 -23.79 7.90 -14.85
C MET A 145 -22.55 7.65 -15.74
N ILE A 146 -21.70 6.70 -15.39
CA ILE A 146 -20.53 6.36 -16.21
C ILE A 146 -20.93 5.54 -17.44
N LYS A 147 -21.82 4.56 -17.27
CA LYS A 147 -22.27 3.68 -18.35
C LYS A 147 -22.94 4.44 -19.49
N THR A 148 -23.69 5.50 -19.18
CA THR A 148 -24.33 6.37 -20.19
C THR A 148 -23.31 7.21 -20.96
N ASN A 149 -22.28 7.70 -20.27
CA ASN A 149 -21.26 8.60 -20.83
C ASN A 149 -20.17 7.86 -21.61
N ILE A 150 -19.85 6.62 -21.25
CA ILE A 150 -18.86 5.78 -21.92
C ILE A 150 -19.59 4.71 -22.75
N LYS A 151 -19.98 5.04 -23.98
CA LYS A 151 -20.38 4.01 -24.97
C LYS A 151 -19.14 3.25 -25.44
N ALA A 152 -18.68 2.25 -24.70
CA ALA A 152 -17.58 1.38 -25.12
C ALA A 152 -18.08 0.08 -25.76
N LYS A 153 -17.34 -0.36 -26.80
CA LYS A 153 -17.51 -1.59 -27.60
C LYS A 153 -17.92 -2.79 -26.75
N LYS A 154 -18.95 -3.53 -27.23
CA LYS A 154 -19.40 -4.81 -26.67
C LYS A 154 -18.22 -5.77 -26.47
N GLY A 155 -18.02 -6.20 -25.23
CA GLY A 155 -17.13 -7.30 -24.88
C GLY A 155 -16.95 -7.40 -23.37
N GLU A 156 -17.51 -8.46 -22.80
CA GLU A 156 -17.33 -8.97 -21.43
C GLU A 156 -18.23 -8.34 -20.34
N GLY A 157 -19.23 -9.12 -19.94
CA GLY A 157 -20.18 -8.81 -18.88
C GLY A 157 -19.55 -8.95 -17.51
N TYR A 158 -19.85 -8.00 -16.63
CA TYR A 158 -19.62 -8.12 -15.20
C TYR A 158 -20.88 -8.73 -14.59
N GLU A 159 -20.73 -9.84 -13.87
CA GLU A 159 -21.83 -10.49 -13.15
C GLU A 159 -22.42 -9.54 -12.09
N GLU A 160 -23.73 -9.52 -12.06
CA GLU A 160 -24.61 -8.71 -11.23
C GLU A 160 -24.50 -9.12 -9.76
N GLY A 161 -23.58 -8.50 -9.02
CA GLY A 161 -23.44 -8.70 -7.58
C GLY A 161 -24.35 -7.77 -6.80
N THR A 162 -25.40 -8.33 -6.17
CA THR A 162 -26.34 -7.75 -5.19
C THR A 162 -26.39 -6.22 -5.23
N ASP A 163 -27.42 -5.70 -5.90
CA ASP A 163 -27.85 -4.32 -5.79
C ASP A 163 -27.86 -3.95 -4.31
N PHE A 164 -27.03 -2.97 -3.96
CA PHE A 164 -27.06 -2.37 -2.64
C PHE A 164 -28.15 -1.32 -2.77
N ASP A 165 -29.36 -1.67 -2.37
CA ASP A 165 -30.46 -0.73 -2.34
C ASP A 165 -30.11 0.31 -1.27
N GLU A 166 -29.84 1.55 -1.69
CA GLU A 166 -29.55 2.66 -0.76
C GLU A 166 -30.70 2.87 0.24
N ASP A 167 -31.90 2.35 -0.09
CA ASP A 167 -33.12 2.38 0.72
C ASP A 167 -33.07 1.49 1.98
N ASP A 168 -32.14 0.54 2.07
CA ASP A 168 -31.98 -0.36 3.24
C ASP A 168 -30.98 0.17 4.29
N LEU A 169 -30.27 1.27 4.00
CA LEU A 169 -29.38 1.92 4.96
C LEU A 169 -30.14 2.99 5.74
N ASP A 170 -30.40 2.73 7.03
CA ASP A 170 -30.99 3.71 7.94
C ASP A 170 -29.98 4.85 8.23
N MET A 171 -30.01 5.88 7.37
CA MET A 171 -29.07 7.02 7.42
C MET A 171 -29.15 7.78 8.73
N ASP A 172 -30.29 7.75 9.41
CA ASP A 172 -30.50 8.44 10.68
C ASP A 172 -29.64 7.81 11.79
N ASN A 173 -29.53 6.48 11.82
CA ASN A 173 -28.69 5.74 12.77
C ASN A 173 -27.18 6.00 12.54
N ILE A 174 -26.73 5.99 11.29
CA ILE A 174 -25.32 6.26 10.94
C ILE A 174 -24.91 7.68 11.35
N ASN A 175 -25.81 8.65 11.13
CA ASN A 175 -25.57 10.05 11.51
C ASN A 175 -25.55 10.24 13.03
N GLU A 176 -26.36 9.49 13.78
CA GLU A 176 -26.37 9.51 15.24
C GLU A 176 -25.07 8.94 15.83
N SER A 177 -24.60 7.79 15.33
CA SER A 177 -23.31 7.21 15.71
C SER A 177 -22.13 8.15 15.42
N PHE A 178 -22.18 8.88 14.29
CA PHE A 178 -21.14 9.86 13.97
C PHE A 178 -21.11 11.02 14.98
N LYS A 179 -22.27 11.54 15.40
CA LYS A 179 -22.37 12.63 16.38
C LYS A 179 -21.85 12.20 17.76
N GLU A 180 -22.15 10.99 18.21
CA GLU A 180 -21.63 10.43 19.47
C GLU A 180 -20.10 10.34 19.46
N ASN A 181 -19.52 9.78 18.39
CA ASN A 181 -18.06 9.68 18.23
C ASN A 181 -17.34 11.04 18.16
N VAL A 182 -17.98 12.07 17.59
CA VAL A 182 -17.44 13.44 17.59
C VAL A 182 -17.51 14.05 19.00
N ASN A 183 -18.63 13.86 19.70
CA ASN A 183 -18.84 14.40 21.04
C ASN A 183 -17.90 13.77 22.07
N GLU A 184 -17.67 12.45 22.04
CA GLU A 184 -16.70 11.78 22.92
C GLU A 184 -15.26 12.29 22.69
N LYS A 185 -14.92 12.70 21.47
CA LYS A 185 -13.59 13.22 21.14
C LYS A 185 -13.36 14.67 21.56
N LEU A 186 -14.43 15.41 21.87
CA LEU A 186 -14.39 16.82 22.30
C LEU A 186 -14.46 16.98 23.84
N VAL A 187 -14.60 15.89 24.59
CA VAL A 187 -14.56 15.89 26.06
C VAL A 187 -13.15 15.54 26.53
N TYR A 188 -12.21 16.49 26.41
CA TYR A 188 -10.96 16.58 27.18
C TYR A 188 -10.51 18.04 27.26
#